data_AF-A0A3G2WJ11-F1
#
_entry.id   AF-A0A3G2WJ11-F1
#
_cell.length_a   1.000
_cell.length_b   1.000
_cell.length_c   1.000
_cell.angle_alpha   90.00
_cell.angle_beta   90.00
_cell.angle_gamma   90.00
#
_symmetry.space_group_name_H-M   'P 1'
#
loop_
_entity.id
_entity.type
_entity.pdbx_description
1 polymer ?
#
loop_
_entity_poly.entity_id
_entity_poly.type
_entity_poly.pdbx_seq_one_letter_code
_entity_poly.pdbx_strand_id
1 'polypeptide(L)'
;GLHVDLSITGCSDSDGEDMYSLDGEEKWFADFINHRGVYPQPSFIDHISYVEGVYDAAVANQQICKQNLKVTREAMKDIPLEN
;
A
#
# COMPACT_ATOMS: atom_id res chain seq x y z
N GLY A 1 3.92 2.88 25.69
CA GLY A 1 3.26 4.17 25.38
C GLY A 1 2.06 3.88 24.51
N LEU A 2 1.45 4.91 23.91
CA LEU A 2 0.60 4.70 22.75
C LEU A 2 1.50 4.59 21.51
N HIS A 3 1.12 3.73 20.58
CA HIS A 3 1.82 3.49 19.32
C HIS A 3 0.84 3.71 18.17
N VAL A 4 1.34 4.13 17.01
CA VAL A 4 0.55 4.36 15.79
C VAL A 4 0.88 3.30 14.77
N ASP A 5 -0.10 2.47 14.44
CA ASP A 5 -0.04 1.58 13.28
C ASP A 5 -0.64 2.32 12.07
N LEU A 6 0.03 2.24 10.93
CA LEU A 6 -0.44 2.82 9.68
C LEU A 6 -0.37 1.77 8.57
N SER A 7 -1.46 1.64 7.84
CA SER A 7 -1.55 0.87 6.60
C SER A 7 -1.88 1.81 5.46
N ILE A 8 -1.15 1.70 4.36
CA ILE A 8 -1.41 2.45 3.13
C ILE A 8 -1.67 1.45 2.02
N THR A 9 -2.76 1.64 1.29
CA THR A 9 -2.99 1.05 -0.04
C THR A 9 -3.28 2.21 -0.99
N GLY A 10 -2.36 2.48 -1.91
CA GLY A 10 -2.45 3.61 -2.82
C GLY A 10 -2.10 3.22 -4.25
N CYS A 11 -2.62 3.95 -5.24
CA CYS A 11 -2.30 3.69 -6.64
C CYS A 11 -2.38 4.96 -7.47
N SER A 12 -1.62 4.95 -8.56
CA SER A 12 -1.73 5.90 -9.66
C SER A 12 -1.94 5.13 -10.97
N ASP A 13 -1.86 5.82 -12.11
CA ASP A 13 -1.90 5.16 -13.41
C ASP A 13 -0.68 4.25 -13.66
N SER A 14 0.48 4.67 -13.17
CA SER A 14 1.76 3.99 -13.36
C SER A 14 2.15 3.11 -12.19
N ASP A 15 1.80 3.51 -10.97
CA ASP A 15 2.41 2.99 -9.75
C ASP A 15 1.39 2.51 -8.73
N GLY A 16 1.91 1.85 -7.70
CA GLY A 16 1.14 1.28 -6.62
C GLY A 16 1.97 1.20 -5.34
N GLU A 17 1.31 1.42 -4.21
CA GLU A 17 1.85 1.30 -2.87
C GLU A 17 0.96 0.36 -2.04
N ASP A 18 1.57 -0.55 -1.29
CA ASP A 18 0.91 -1.28 -0.21
C ASP A 18 1.95 -1.49 0.91
N MET A 19 1.76 -0.87 2.07
CA MET A 19 2.74 -0.88 3.15
C MET A 19 2.09 -0.84 4.54
N TYR A 20 2.84 -1.37 5.52
CA TYR A 20 2.51 -1.34 6.94
C TYR A 20 3.66 -0.71 7.73
N SER A 21 3.37 0.24 8.62
CA SER A 21 4.36 0.86 9.51
C SER A 21 3.89 0.93 10.96
N LEU A 22 4.86 1.12 11.86
CA LEU A 22 4.64 1.36 13.28
C LEU A 22 5.48 2.57 13.70
N ASP A 23 4.83 3.59 14.24
CA ASP A 23 5.47 4.84 14.67
C ASP A 23 6.33 5.51 13.58
N GLY A 24 5.95 5.31 12.31
CA GLY A 24 6.65 5.85 11.14
C GLY A 24 7.74 4.96 10.56
N GLU A 25 8.07 3.82 11.19
CA GLU A 25 9.02 2.85 10.66
C GLU A 25 8.31 1.76 9.86
N GLU A 26 8.77 1.50 8.63
CA GLU A 26 8.21 0.46 7.76
C GLU A 26 8.46 -0.93 8.34
N LYS A 27 7.37 -1.68 8.54
CA LYS A 27 7.40 -3.09 8.94
C LYS A 27 7.44 -3.99 7.72
N TRP A 28 6.72 -3.59 6.67
CA TRP A 28 6.59 -4.34 5.43
C TRP A 28 6.08 -3.44 4.29
N PHE A 29 6.51 -3.70 3.06
CA PHE A 29 5.93 -3.12 1.86
C PHE A 29 5.90 -4.12 0.69
N ALA A 30 4.99 -3.90 -0.25
CA ALA A 30 4.89 -4.66 -1.49
C ALA A 30 5.85 -4.09 -2.55
N ASP A 31 6.91 -4.83 -2.87
CA ASP A 31 7.77 -4.55 -4.00
C ASP A 31 7.12 -5.13 -5.27
N PHE A 32 6.25 -4.32 -5.88
CA PHE A 32 5.53 -4.70 -7.10
C PHE A 32 6.45 -4.87 -8.32
N ILE A 33 7.65 -4.30 -8.30
CA ILE A 33 8.63 -4.45 -9.39
C ILE A 33 9.26 -5.84 -9.34
N ASN A 34 9.69 -6.28 -8.14
CA ASN A 34 10.34 -7.58 -7.93
C ASN A 34 9.37 -8.69 -7.50
N HIS A 35 8.07 -8.40 -7.51
CA HIS A 35 6.99 -9.33 -7.19
C HIS A 35 7.12 -10.03 -5.83
N ARG A 36 7.42 -9.26 -4.77
CA ARG A 36 7.61 -9.82 -3.42
C ARG A 36 7.21 -8.84 -2.32
N GLY A 37 6.89 -9.38 -1.14
CA GLY A 37 6.85 -8.60 0.09
C GLY A 37 8.25 -8.39 0.66
N VAL A 38 8.57 -7.17 1.05
CA VAL A 38 9.85 -6.79 1.65
C VAL A 38 9.64 -6.42 3.11
N TYR A 39 10.51 -6.89 3.99
CA TYR A 39 10.53 -6.58 5.42
C TYR A 39 11.79 -5.76 5.73
N PRO A 40 11.75 -4.42 5.68
CA PRO A 40 12.94 -3.57 5.83
C PRO A 40 13.39 -3.38 7.29
N GLN A 41 13.14 -4.39 8.12
CA GLN A 41 13.43 -4.36 9.54
C GLN A 41 14.94 -4.34 9.82
N PRO A 42 15.42 -3.56 10.81
CA PRO A 42 16.81 -3.58 11.21
C PRO A 42 17.25 -4.96 11.72
N SER A 43 18.52 -5.32 11.50
CA SER A 43 19.06 -6.62 11.91
C SER A 43 19.19 -6.82 13.43
N PHE A 44 18.96 -5.77 14.23
CA PHE A 44 19.05 -5.84 15.69
C PHE A 44 17.73 -6.18 16.38
N ILE A 45 16.61 -6.22 15.65
CA ILE A 45 15.31 -6.63 16.21
C ILE A 45 15.04 -8.11 15.92
N ASP A 46 14.20 -8.73 16.75
CA ASP A 46 13.61 -10.02 16.41
C ASP A 46 12.71 -9.85 15.19
N HIS A 47 13.00 -10.63 14.14
CA HIS A 47 12.31 -10.49 12.86
C HIS A 47 10.83 -10.84 13.00
N ILE A 48 9.96 -9.92 12.61
CA ILE A 48 8.53 -10.15 12.48
C ILE A 48 8.18 -10.45 11.03
N SER A 49 7.25 -11.38 10.82
CA SER A 49 6.69 -11.66 9.50
C SER A 49 5.18 -11.72 9.58
N TYR A 50 4.51 -11.32 8.50
CA TYR A 50 3.09 -11.53 8.32
C TYR A 50 2.82 -12.93 7.76
N VAL A 51 1.56 -13.33 7.81
CA VAL A 51 1.09 -14.61 7.29
C VAL A 51 1.38 -14.75 5.79
N GLU A 52 1.42 -15.99 5.30
CA GLU A 52 1.55 -16.26 3.87
C GLU A 52 0.38 -15.63 3.08
N GLY A 53 0.64 -15.18 1.85
CA GLY A 53 -0.35 -14.57 0.96
C GLY A 53 -0.52 -13.05 1.07
N VAL A 54 0.23 -12.37 1.95
CA VAL A 54 0.15 -10.90 2.11
C VAL A 54 0.52 -10.16 0.82
N TYR A 55 1.53 -10.63 0.09
CA TYR A 55 1.88 -10.03 -1.20
C TYR A 55 0.77 -10.23 -2.24
N ASP A 56 0.15 -11.40 -2.30
CA ASP A 56 -0.95 -11.65 -3.23
C ASP A 56 -2.18 -10.79 -2.91
N ALA A 57 -2.45 -10.57 -1.62
CA ALA A 57 -3.47 -9.63 -1.16
C ALA A 57 -3.14 -8.19 -1.60
N ALA A 58 -1.88 -7.76 -1.50
CA ALA A 58 -1.44 -6.45 -1.99
C ALA A 58 -1.62 -6.30 -3.52
N VAL A 59 -1.34 -7.36 -4.29
CA VAL A 59 -1.61 -7.37 -5.74
C VAL A 59 -3.11 -7.22 -6.01
N ALA A 60 -3.97 -7.92 -5.28
CA ALA A 60 -5.42 -7.78 -5.42
C ALA A 60 -5.90 -6.37 -5.05
N ASN A 61 -5.38 -5.81 -3.95
CA ASN A 61 -5.65 -4.45 -3.51
C ASN A 61 -5.23 -3.42 -4.56
N GLN A 62 -4.10 -3.61 -5.24
CA GLN A 62 -3.68 -2.76 -6.35
C GLN A 62 -4.69 -2.75 -7.51
N GLN A 63 -5.22 -3.92 -7.88
CA GLN A 63 -6.23 -3.99 -8.93
C GLN A 63 -7.51 -3.25 -8.53
N ILE A 64 -7.95 -3.43 -7.28
CA ILE A 64 -9.12 -2.75 -6.73
C ILE A 64 -8.90 -1.24 -6.73
N CYS A 65 -7.74 -0.77 -6.25
CA CYS A 65 -7.41 0.65 -6.21
C CYS A 65 -7.46 1.27 -7.61
N LYS A 66 -6.81 0.66 -8.61
CA LYS A 66 -6.79 1.18 -9.99
C LYS A 66 -8.18 1.22 -10.61
N GLN A 67 -9.01 0.21 -10.33
CA GLN A 67 -10.41 0.20 -10.75
C GLN A 67 -11.21 1.34 -10.10
N ASN A 68 -11.03 1.57 -8.80
CA ASN A 68 -11.69 2.66 -8.09
C ASN A 68 -11.23 4.04 -8.60
N LEU A 69 -9.94 4.20 -8.91
CA LEU A 69 -9.39 5.43 -9.50
C LEU A 69 -10.03 5.71 -10.86
N LYS A 70 -10.17 4.69 -11.71
CA LYS A 70 -10.86 4.81 -13.00
C LYS A 70 -12.32 5.26 -12.83
N VAL A 71 -13.08 4.59 -11.95
CA VAL A 71 -14.49 4.93 -11.69
C VAL A 71 -14.62 6.35 -11.16
N THR A 72 -13.78 6.72 -10.19
CA THR A 72 -13.79 8.07 -9.61
C THR A 72 -13.51 9.13 -10.66
N ARG A 73 -12.53 8.91 -11.54
CA ARG A 73 -12.25 9.85 -12.64
C ARG A 73 -13.42 10.00 -13.60
N GLU A 74 -14.07 8.91 -13.97
CA GLU A 74 -15.26 8.96 -14.82
C GLU A 74 -16.41 9.72 -14.15
N ALA A 75 -16.61 9.53 -12.84
CA ALA A 75 -17.64 10.21 -12.07
C ALA A 75 -17.35 11.71 -11.87
N MET A 76 -16.08 12.09 -11.75
CA MET A 76 -15.67 13.46 -11.47
C MET A 76 -15.36 14.30 -12.72
N LYS A 77 -15.34 13.69 -13.93
CA LYS A 77 -14.87 14.36 -15.17
C LYS A 77 -15.61 15.66 -15.52
N ASP A 78 -16.87 15.80 -15.09
CA ASP A 78 -17.74 16.93 -15.41
C ASP A 78 -17.95 17.88 -14.22
N ILE A 79 -17.30 17.61 -13.07
CA ILE A 79 -17.37 18.48 -11.90
C ILE A 79 -16.43 19.66 -12.13
N PRO A 80 -16.92 20.92 -12.13
CA PRO A 80 -16.06 22.08 -12.29
C PRO A 80 -15.10 22.22 -11.10
N LEU A 81 -13.88 22.66 -11.38
CA LEU A 81 -12.92 23.00 -10.33
C LEU A 81 -13.41 24.24 -9.58
N GLU A 82 -13.41 24.19 -8.25
CA GLU A 82 -13.58 25.39 -7.44
C GLU A 82 -12.29 26.23 -7.53
N ASN A 83 -12.45 27.47 -8.01
CA ASN A 83 -11.38 28.47 -8.10
C ASN A 83 -11.26 29.28 -6.80
#